data_AF-A0A354XKW3-F1
#
_entry.id   AF-A0A354XKW3-F1
#
_cell.length_a   1.000
_cell.length_b   1.000
_cell.length_c   1.000
_cell.angle_alpha   90.00
_cell.angle_beta   90.00
_cell.angle_gamma   90.00
#
_symmetry.space_group_name_H-M   'P 1'
#
loop_
_entity.id
_entity.type
_entity.pdbx_description
1 polymer ?
#
loop_
_entity_poly.entity_id
_entity_poly.type
_entity_poly.pdbx_seq_one_letter_code
_entity_poly.pdbx_strand_id
1 'polypeptide(L)'
;MPLPTSVRKIGPTRRSVSGYYAFRGEESIAFESTLERDFLIKADFDVSVLGVISQPCEISFHHPVTGRRYTYTPDYLVYYRLGNRHYKDYPKPLLVEVKPREKWQAHWREWSPKWKAAIRHANNEGWAFRIHDESRIRDKTL
;
A
#
# COMPACT_ATOMS: atom_id res chain seq x y z
N MET A 1 -4.17 -10.16 18.03
CA MET A 1 -3.84 -8.74 17.82
C MET A 1 -5.03 -8.05 17.18
N PRO A 2 -5.30 -6.77 17.49
CA PRO A 2 -6.33 -6.00 16.79
C PRO A 2 -5.99 -5.90 15.29
N LEU A 3 -7.01 -5.84 14.44
CA LEU A 3 -6.81 -5.59 13.01
C LEU A 3 -6.26 -4.17 12.81
N PRO A 4 -5.31 -3.96 11.86
CA PRO A 4 -4.81 -2.63 11.56
C PRO A 4 -5.93 -1.68 11.15
N THR A 5 -5.83 -0.43 11.56
CA THR A 5 -6.73 0.65 11.13
C THR A 5 -5.89 1.82 10.61
N SER A 6 -6.53 2.75 9.88
CA SER A 6 -5.81 3.92 9.37
C SER A 6 -5.22 4.73 10.52
N VAL A 7 -3.91 5.01 10.44
CA VAL A 7 -3.16 5.68 11.51
C VAL A 7 -3.12 7.20 11.37
N ARG A 8 -3.59 7.76 10.24
CA ARG A 8 -3.68 9.21 10.06
C ARG A 8 -4.87 9.64 9.20
N LYS A 9 -5.27 10.90 9.36
CA LYS A 9 -6.24 11.55 8.47
C LYS A 9 -5.51 12.15 7.26
N ILE A 10 -6.09 11.97 6.08
CA ILE A 10 -5.60 12.58 4.84
C ILE A 10 -6.13 14.01 4.75
N GLY A 11 -5.24 14.96 4.45
CA GLY A 11 -5.56 16.37 4.24
C GLY A 11 -5.55 16.75 2.76
N PRO A 12 -5.92 18.00 2.42
CA PRO A 12 -5.88 18.47 1.04
C PRO A 12 -4.45 18.46 0.50
N THR A 13 -4.28 17.96 -0.71
CA THR A 13 -3.00 17.95 -1.43
C THR A 13 -2.91 19.14 -2.41
N ARG A 14 -1.73 19.73 -2.57
CA ARG A 14 -1.51 20.92 -3.45
C ARG A 14 -1.03 20.57 -4.86
N ARG A 15 -0.53 19.35 -5.06
CA ARG A 15 0.13 18.90 -6.30
C ARG A 15 -0.46 17.62 -6.88
N SER A 16 -1.45 17.03 -6.22
CA SER A 16 -2.11 15.80 -6.62
C SER A 16 -3.62 15.91 -6.33
N VAL A 17 -4.36 14.89 -6.72
CA VAL A 17 -5.79 14.75 -6.38
C VAL A 17 -5.88 13.82 -5.18
N SER A 18 -6.45 14.31 -4.09
CA SER A 18 -6.77 13.53 -2.90
C SER A 18 -8.28 13.44 -2.70
N GLY A 19 -8.76 12.37 -2.05
CA GLY A 19 -10.18 12.18 -1.78
C GLY A 19 -10.48 10.87 -1.10
N TYR A 20 -11.73 10.44 -1.23
CA TYR A 20 -12.22 9.18 -0.69
C TYR A 20 -12.85 8.34 -1.81
N TYR A 21 -12.58 7.05 -1.79
CA TYR A 21 -13.18 6.05 -2.68
C TYR A 21 -14.17 5.19 -1.87
N ALA A 22 -15.39 5.03 -2.38
CA ALA A 22 -16.40 4.17 -1.78
C ALA A 22 -16.15 2.70 -2.15
N PHE A 23 -15.34 2.01 -1.35
CA PHE A 23 -14.98 0.61 -1.56
C PHE A 23 -16.17 -0.30 -1.23
N ARG A 24 -16.58 -1.13 -2.21
CA ARG A 24 -17.77 -1.99 -2.14
C ARG A 24 -19.08 -1.27 -1.78
N GLY A 25 -19.13 0.06 -1.88
CA GLY A 25 -20.27 0.87 -1.42
C GLY A 25 -20.46 0.91 0.10
N GLU A 26 -19.55 0.32 0.88
CA GLU A 26 -19.67 0.15 2.33
C GLU A 26 -18.61 0.94 3.09
N GLU A 27 -17.38 0.98 2.58
CA GLU A 27 -16.23 1.60 3.24
C GLU A 27 -15.73 2.83 2.47
N SER A 28 -15.31 3.86 3.19
CA SER A 28 -14.71 5.07 2.61
C SER A 28 -13.20 5.03 2.80
N ILE A 29 -12.46 4.75 1.73
CA ILE A 29 -11.00 4.59 1.76
C ILE A 29 -10.34 5.83 1.16
N ALA A 30 -9.43 6.43 1.92
CA ALA A 30 -8.76 7.66 1.49
C ALA A 30 -7.63 7.39 0.48
N PHE A 31 -7.42 8.34 -0.44
CA PHE A 31 -6.30 8.35 -1.40
C PHE A 31 -5.71 9.75 -1.54
N GLU A 32 -4.42 9.84 -1.87
CA GLU A 32 -3.66 11.09 -2.04
C GLU A 32 -3.16 11.31 -3.47
N SER A 33 -3.43 10.36 -4.37
CA SER A 33 -3.14 10.51 -5.80
C SER A 33 -4.15 9.79 -6.70
N THR A 34 -4.18 10.17 -7.97
CA THR A 34 -5.00 9.47 -8.98
C THR A 34 -4.55 8.04 -9.19
N LEU A 35 -3.25 7.74 -9.08
CA LEU A 35 -2.74 6.37 -9.18
C LEU A 35 -3.18 5.50 -8.01
N GLU A 36 -3.26 6.07 -6.80
CA GLU A 36 -3.85 5.40 -5.63
C GLU A 36 -5.35 5.17 -5.80
N ARG A 37 -6.09 6.14 -6.33
CA ARG A 37 -7.50 5.93 -6.70
C ARG A 37 -7.66 4.78 -7.71
N ASP A 38 -6.84 4.75 -8.75
CA ASP A 38 -6.85 3.68 -9.75
C ASP A 38 -6.52 2.31 -9.11
N PHE A 39 -5.61 2.28 -8.14
CA PHE A 39 -5.31 1.08 -7.34
C PHE A 39 -6.54 0.60 -6.55
N LEU A 40 -7.24 1.53 -5.86
CA LEU A 40 -8.45 1.20 -5.11
C LEU A 40 -9.56 0.66 -6.02
N ILE A 41 -9.76 1.27 -7.19
CA ILE A 41 -10.69 0.77 -8.20
C ILE A 41 -10.35 -0.67 -8.59
N LYS A 42 -9.08 -0.94 -8.94
CA LYS A 42 -8.65 -2.31 -9.30
C LYS A 42 -8.89 -3.30 -8.16
N ALA A 43 -8.56 -2.92 -6.93
CA ALA A 43 -8.74 -3.77 -5.76
C ALA A 43 -10.23 -4.06 -5.46
N ASP A 44 -11.12 -3.10 -5.73
CA ASP A 44 -12.57 -3.23 -5.53
C ASP A 44 -13.19 -4.23 -6.52
N PHE A 45 -12.70 -4.22 -7.77
CA PHE A 45 -13.09 -5.20 -8.80
C PHE A 45 -12.55 -6.62 -8.55
N ASP A 46 -11.46 -6.78 -7.79
CA ASP A 46 -10.87 -8.09 -7.53
C ASP A 46 -11.67 -8.87 -6.45
N VAL A 47 -12.38 -9.91 -6.90
CA VAL A 47 -13.19 -10.78 -6.03
C VAL A 47 -12.37 -11.54 -4.98
N SER A 48 -11.04 -11.64 -5.14
CA SER A 48 -10.17 -12.22 -4.12
C SER A 48 -9.84 -11.25 -2.99
N VAL A 49 -9.99 -9.93 -3.19
CA VAL A 49 -9.71 -8.91 -2.18
C VAL A 49 -10.87 -8.81 -1.19
N LEU A 50 -10.60 -9.14 0.07
CA LEU A 50 -11.55 -9.02 1.17
C LEU A 50 -11.75 -7.56 1.56
N GLY A 51 -10.67 -6.80 1.73
CA GLY A 51 -10.72 -5.41 2.16
C GLY A 51 -9.36 -4.71 2.03
N VAL A 52 -9.38 -3.39 2.12
CA VAL A 52 -8.20 -2.54 1.99
C VAL A 52 -8.19 -1.50 3.12
N ILE A 53 -7.06 -1.36 3.79
CA ILE A 53 -6.86 -0.35 4.84
C ILE A 53 -5.86 0.68 4.32
N SER A 54 -6.28 1.94 4.22
CA SER A 54 -5.38 3.05 3.92
C SER A 54 -4.47 3.33 5.10
N GLN A 55 -3.19 3.58 4.83
CA GLN A 55 -2.22 4.08 5.81
C GLN A 55 -2.22 3.25 7.12
N PRO A 56 -1.93 1.94 7.01
CA PRO A 56 -2.23 0.95 8.05
C PRO A 56 -1.26 0.97 9.24
N CYS A 57 -0.06 1.54 9.07
CA CYS A 57 0.98 1.54 10.10
C CYS A 57 2.03 2.62 9.85
N GLU A 58 2.81 2.93 10.90
CA GLU A 58 4.00 3.76 10.81
C GLU A 58 5.26 2.90 10.93
N ILE A 59 6.20 3.07 10.01
CA ILE A 59 7.45 2.31 9.94
C ILE A 59 8.63 3.25 10.10
N SER A 60 9.39 3.06 11.18
CA SER A 60 10.63 3.80 11.41
C SER A 60 11.79 3.21 10.64
N PHE A 61 12.62 4.07 10.05
CA PHE A 61 13.88 3.69 9.42
C PHE A 61 14.94 4.79 9.60
N HIS A 62 16.21 4.44 9.41
CA HIS A 62 17.32 5.38 9.51
C HIS A 62 17.91 5.62 8.12
N HIS A 63 18.29 6.86 7.84
CA HIS A 63 19.04 7.17 6.63
C HIS A 63 20.46 6.60 6.74
N PRO A 64 20.93 5.84 5.74
CA PRO A 64 22.12 5.00 5.87
C PRO A 64 23.42 5.81 6.05
N VAL A 65 23.45 7.05 5.55
CA VAL A 65 24.65 7.91 5.62
C VAL A 65 24.62 8.84 6.83
N THR A 66 23.46 9.43 7.13
CA THR A 66 23.35 10.50 8.13
C THR A 66 22.87 9.99 9.49
N GLY A 67 22.41 8.74 9.57
CA GLY A 67 21.84 8.15 10.80
C GLY A 67 20.50 8.75 11.22
N ARG A 68 20.00 9.78 10.53
CA ARG A 68 18.74 10.46 10.89
C ARG A 68 17.56 9.49 10.81
N ARG A 69 16.72 9.48 11.84
CA ARG A 69 15.49 8.70 11.90
C ARG A 69 14.39 9.36 11.08
N TYR A 70 13.70 8.56 10.30
CA TYR A 70 12.51 8.92 9.53
C TYR A 70 11.38 7.96 9.85
N THR A 71 10.16 8.46 9.72
CA THR A 71 8.93 7.66 9.78
C THR A 71 8.29 7.69 8.41
N TYR A 72 7.81 6.53 7.97
CA TYR A 72 7.10 6.35 6.70
C TYR A 72 5.82 5.56 6.95
N THR A 73 4.74 5.98 6.29
CA THR A 73 3.43 5.32 6.34
C THR A 73 3.16 4.72 4.95
N PRO A 74 3.10 3.39 4.81
CA PRO A 74 2.70 2.73 3.56
C PRO A 74 1.31 3.19 3.11
N ASP A 75 1.07 3.19 1.80
CA ASP A 75 -0.21 3.68 1.27
C ASP A 75 -1.39 2.76 1.65
N TYR A 76 -1.24 1.43 1.53
CA TYR A 76 -2.33 0.47 1.80
C TYR A 76 -1.89 -0.86 2.41
N LEU A 77 -2.80 -1.55 3.09
CA LEU A 77 -2.73 -2.98 3.42
C LEU A 77 -3.95 -3.69 2.83
N VAL A 78 -3.71 -4.72 2.03
CA VAL A 78 -4.75 -5.51 1.36
C VAL A 78 -4.91 -6.85 2.04
N TYR A 79 -6.13 -7.17 2.45
CA TYR A 79 -6.51 -8.50 2.92
C TYR A 79 -7.23 -9.26 1.80
N TYR A 80 -6.98 -10.56 1.73
CA TYR A 80 -7.55 -11.44 0.73
C TYR A 80 -8.50 -12.45 1.37
N ARG A 81 -9.52 -12.86 0.61
CA ARG A 81 -10.38 -13.98 0.96
C ARG A 81 -9.58 -15.28 0.91
N LEU A 82 -9.87 -16.20 1.83
CA LEU A 82 -9.34 -17.57 1.74
C LEU A 82 -9.86 -18.29 0.49
N GLY A 83 -11.15 -18.12 0.18
CA GLY A 83 -11.83 -18.82 -0.91
C GLY A 83 -11.78 -20.33 -0.70
N ASN A 84 -11.52 -21.09 -1.77
CA ASN A 84 -11.39 -22.56 -1.72
C ASN A 84 -9.97 -23.02 -1.36
N ARG A 85 -9.08 -22.11 -0.94
CA ARG A 85 -7.70 -22.47 -0.57
C ARG A 85 -7.70 -23.19 0.77
N HIS A 86 -6.77 -24.12 0.91
CA HIS A 86 -6.55 -24.76 2.20
C HIS A 86 -6.02 -23.71 3.20
N TYR A 87 -6.34 -23.84 4.50
CA TYR A 87 -5.95 -22.85 5.50
C TYR A 87 -4.43 -22.67 5.61
N LYS A 88 -3.65 -23.70 5.26
CA LYS A 88 -2.18 -23.65 5.20
C LYS A 88 -1.67 -22.74 4.08
N ASP A 89 -2.48 -22.49 3.06
CA ASP A 89 -2.19 -21.65 1.90
C ASP A 89 -2.91 -20.30 1.97
N TYR A 90 -3.19 -19.83 3.20
CA TYR A 90 -3.83 -18.55 3.41
C TYR A 90 -2.98 -17.45 2.75
N PRO A 91 -3.56 -16.65 1.83
CA PRO A 91 -2.82 -15.58 1.17
C PRO A 91 -2.34 -14.56 2.18
N LYS A 92 -1.02 -14.34 2.24
CA LYS A 92 -0.45 -13.29 3.07
C LYS A 92 -1.08 -11.94 2.71
N PRO A 93 -1.53 -11.14 3.69
CA PRO A 93 -1.89 -9.75 3.45
C PRO A 93 -0.75 -9.01 2.76
N LEU A 94 -1.10 -8.05 1.90
CA LEU A 94 -0.12 -7.32 1.10
C LEU A 94 -0.04 -5.87 1.54
N LEU A 95 1.11 -5.49 2.09
CA LEU A 95 1.48 -4.10 2.33
C LEU A 95 1.92 -3.46 1.00
N VAL A 96 1.25 -2.40 0.60
CA VAL A 96 1.43 -1.76 -0.71
C VAL A 96 1.90 -0.32 -0.56
N GLU A 97 2.92 0.01 -1.35
CA GLU A 97 3.33 1.38 -1.64
C GLU A 97 2.97 1.69 -3.10
N VAL A 98 2.13 2.69 -3.36
CA VAL A 98 1.74 3.10 -4.71
C VAL A 98 2.64 4.24 -5.17
N LYS A 99 3.46 4.02 -6.20
CA LYS A 99 4.35 5.06 -6.74
C LYS A 99 4.50 4.97 -8.25
N PRO A 100 4.50 6.12 -8.97
CA PRO A 100 4.77 6.14 -10.41
C PRO A 100 6.10 5.50 -10.76
N ARG A 101 6.12 4.72 -11.84
CA ARG A 101 7.29 3.92 -12.26
C ARG A 101 8.56 4.75 -12.39
N GLU A 102 8.46 5.85 -13.15
CA GLU A 102 9.58 6.73 -13.43
C GLU A 102 10.18 7.31 -12.15
N LYS A 103 9.34 7.69 -11.18
CA LYS A 103 9.79 8.26 -9.92
C LYS A 103 10.55 7.24 -9.07
N TRP A 104 9.97 6.07 -8.83
CA TRP A 104 10.62 5.12 -7.93
C TRP A 104 11.88 4.53 -8.55
N GLN A 105 11.95 4.40 -9.88
CA GLN A 105 13.16 3.98 -10.58
C GLN A 105 14.27 5.04 -10.50
N ALA A 106 13.95 6.32 -10.76
CA ALA A 106 14.91 7.41 -10.66
C ALA A 106 15.51 7.53 -9.24
N HIS A 107 14.71 7.29 -8.21
CA HIS A 107 15.12 7.40 -6.81
C HIS A 107 15.45 6.05 -6.14
N TRP A 108 15.64 4.96 -6.91
CA TRP A 108 15.77 3.60 -6.37
C TRP A 108 16.80 3.48 -5.24
N ARG A 109 18.00 4.05 -5.44
CA ARG A 109 19.08 3.98 -4.44
C ARG A 109 18.75 4.76 -3.18
N GLU A 110 18.19 5.96 -3.35
CA GLU A 110 17.80 6.86 -2.27
C GLU A 110 16.68 6.25 -1.42
N TRP A 111 15.69 5.62 -2.05
CA TRP A 111 14.52 5.06 -1.37
C TRP A 111 14.71 3.62 -0.88
N SER A 112 15.80 2.95 -1.28
CA SER A 112 16.12 1.58 -0.85
C SER A 112 16.03 1.35 0.67
N PRO A 113 16.54 2.24 1.55
CA PRO A 113 16.43 2.05 2.99
C PRO A 113 14.97 2.01 3.48
N LYS A 114 14.10 2.87 2.92
CA LYS A 114 12.67 2.90 3.20
C LYS A 114 12.02 1.56 2.85
N TRP A 115 12.29 1.04 1.65
CA TRP A 115 11.72 -0.23 1.20
C TRP A 115 12.23 -1.44 1.98
N LYS A 116 13.52 -1.46 2.34
CA LYS A 116 14.07 -2.51 3.21
C LYS A 116 13.37 -2.53 4.57
N ALA A 117 13.07 -1.37 5.14
CA ALA A 117 12.31 -1.26 6.37
C ALA A 117 10.86 -1.77 6.19
N ALA A 118 10.21 -1.41 5.08
CA ALA A 118 8.87 -1.89 4.74
C ALA A 118 8.80 -3.42 4.61
N ILE A 119 9.76 -4.02 3.89
CA ILE A 119 9.86 -5.48 3.73
C ILE A 119 10.06 -6.17 5.08
N ARG A 120 10.97 -5.66 5.91
CA ARG A 120 11.22 -6.22 7.25
C ARG A 120 9.97 -6.15 8.12
N HIS A 121 9.30 -5.00 8.14
CA HIS A 121 8.07 -4.82 8.91
C HIS A 121 6.97 -5.78 8.42
N ALA A 122 6.71 -5.83 7.10
CA ALA A 122 5.73 -6.74 6.54
C ALA A 122 6.02 -8.20 6.91
N ASN A 123 7.28 -8.66 6.78
CA ASN A 123 7.65 -10.02 7.14
C ASN A 123 7.40 -10.34 8.63
N ASN A 124 7.69 -9.39 9.53
CA ASN A 124 7.46 -9.57 10.97
C ASN A 124 5.96 -9.72 11.30
N GLU A 125 5.09 -9.03 10.57
CA GLU A 125 3.63 -9.11 10.72
C GLU A 125 3.01 -10.30 9.94
N GLY A 126 3.83 -11.10 9.26
CA GLY A 126 3.35 -12.20 8.40
C GLY A 126 2.76 -11.74 7.06
N TRP A 127 2.98 -10.48 6.68
CA TRP A 127 2.55 -9.87 5.42
C TRP A 127 3.62 -9.99 4.34
N ALA A 128 3.23 -9.69 3.10
CA ALA A 128 4.15 -9.40 2.00
C ALA A 128 4.23 -7.88 1.77
N PHE A 129 5.28 -7.40 1.08
CA PHE A 129 5.40 -6.00 0.67
C PHE A 129 5.61 -5.89 -0.84
N ARG A 130 4.93 -4.93 -1.50
CA ARG A 130 5.18 -4.59 -2.91
C ARG A 130 4.98 -3.11 -3.22
N ILE A 131 5.72 -2.64 -4.22
CA ILE A 131 5.48 -1.35 -4.88
C ILE A 131 4.54 -1.60 -6.06
N HIS A 132 3.45 -0.83 -6.14
CA HIS A 132 2.52 -0.84 -7.25
C HIS A 132 2.69 0.44 -8.07
N ASP A 133 3.06 0.25 -9.35
CA ASP A 133 3.13 1.31 -10.35
C ASP A 133 2.04 1.13 -11.40
N GLU A 134 2.04 1.99 -12.42
CA GLU A 134 1.08 1.95 -13.53
C GLU A 134 0.98 0.57 -14.17
N SER A 135 2.11 -0.16 -14.32
CA SER A 135 2.13 -1.47 -14.98
C SER A 135 1.42 -2.58 -14.19
N ARG A 136 1.16 -2.36 -12.90
CA ARG A 136 0.42 -3.29 -12.04
C ARG A 136 -1.01 -2.84 -11.76
N ILE A 137 -1.27 -1.54 -11.95
CA ILE A 137 -2.56 -0.92 -11.62
C ILE A 137 -3.43 -0.76 -12.87
N ARG A 138 -2.84 -0.34 -13.99
CA ARG A 138 -3.55 -0.12 -15.24
C ARG A 138 -3.32 -1.33 -16.13
N ASP A 139 -4.38 -2.08 -16.38
CA ASP A 139 -4.31 -3.19 -17.33
C ASP A 139 -3.95 -2.62 -18.71
N LYS A 140 -3.02 -3.27 -19.40
CA LYS A 140 -2.73 -2.92 -20.79
C LYS A 140 -3.91 -3.40 -21.63
N THR A 141 -4.68 -2.48 -22.19
CA THR A 141 -5.55 -2.80 -23.32
C THR A 141 -4.64 -3.24 -24.47
N LEU A 142 -4.85 -4.46 -24.97
CA LEU A 142 -4.15 -4.99 -26.15
C LEU A 142 -4.54 -4.20 -27.41
#